data_AF-A0A1H7N550-F1
#
_entry.id   AF-A0A1H7N550-F1
#
_cell.length_a   1.000
_cell.length_b   1.000
_cell.length_c   1.000
_cell.angle_alpha   90.00
_cell.angle_beta   90.00
_cell.angle_gamma   90.00
#
_symmetry.space_group_name_H-M   'P 1'
#
loop_
_entity.id
_entity.type
_entity.pdbx_description
1 polymer ?
#
loop_
_entity_poly.entity_id
_entity_poly.type
_entity_poly.pdbx_seq_one_letter_code
_entity_poly.pdbx_strand_id
1 'polypeptide(L)'
;MNILKSLLLIVLIVCFVSCSKSSSDSEEDTTISEIDKKANLLATGDSANDILSNENFDKIVIEIAYVTGFKPTESAMTQFMDYLKEHTFKTDIKLVYKELSSPVEDELTLQEIADLETKNRTAYNSGSTLAIYIYFADAPAEGDDLEGGLVTLGAVYRNTSMIIHEVTVKQLAARSNSISVADVETTTLNHEFGHLFGLVDLGTDMVNDHESQSEDSDGALVGDNHCNQIGCLMRAELLFGGSSGKSIRANSIAQYEAGMKAGCALSGNSVLKLLQHTTAKSNAAVVSLDPECILDIRANGGR
;
A
#
# COMPACT_ATOMS: atom_id res chain seq x y z
N MET A 1 30.28 47.96 62.92
CA MET A 1 29.10 47.16 62.55
C MET A 1 29.00 47.13 61.01
N ASN A 2 30.09 46.81 60.32
CA ASN A 2 30.76 45.51 60.16
C ASN A 2 29.97 44.59 59.22
N ILE A 3 30.34 44.59 57.94
CA ILE A 3 30.84 43.42 57.18
C ILE A 3 29.91 42.17 57.10
N LEU A 4 28.69 42.23 57.65
CA LEU A 4 27.76 41.09 57.76
C LEU A 4 26.72 40.99 56.64
N LYS A 5 26.75 41.87 55.63
CA LYS A 5 25.74 41.88 54.55
C LYS A 5 26.21 41.30 53.22
N SER A 6 27.48 40.92 53.12
CA SER A 6 28.06 40.35 51.88
C SER A 6 28.39 38.87 52.00
N LEU A 7 27.72 38.15 52.91
CA LEU A 7 27.89 36.71 53.15
C LEU A 7 26.55 35.96 53.12
N LEU A 8 25.65 36.35 52.21
CA LEU A 8 24.34 35.69 52.03
C LEU A 8 24.00 35.41 50.56
N LEU A 9 25.02 35.28 49.71
CA LEU A 9 24.85 34.93 48.29
C LEU A 9 25.86 33.88 47.79
N ILE A 10 26.39 33.05 48.70
CA ILE A 10 27.25 31.89 48.36
C ILE A 10 26.86 30.71 49.25
N VAL A 11 25.57 30.32 49.22
CA VAL A 11 25.07 29.10 49.90
C VAL A 11 24.18 28.29 48.95
N LEU A 12 24.35 28.42 47.63
CA LEU A 12 23.53 27.68 46.66
C LEU A 12 24.32 26.79 45.70
N ILE A 13 25.49 26.32 46.12
CA ILE A 13 26.24 25.29 45.41
C ILE A 13 26.86 24.37 46.46
N VAL A 14 26.81 23.06 46.20
CA VAL A 14 27.32 21.93 47.00
C VAL A 14 26.32 21.38 48.01
N CYS A 15 25.49 20.43 47.54
CA CYS A 15 25.32 19.09 48.13
C CYS A 15 24.15 18.34 47.48
N PHE A 16 24.35 17.82 46.27
CA PHE A 16 23.64 16.62 45.80
C PHE A 16 24.68 15.60 45.36
N VAL A 17 25.36 15.01 46.36
CA VAL A 17 26.03 13.72 46.17
C VAL A 17 24.92 12.68 46.17
N SER A 18 24.53 12.23 44.97
CA SER A 18 23.67 11.08 44.79
C SER A 18 24.46 9.82 45.14
N CYS A 19 23.97 9.08 46.12
CA CYS A 19 24.51 7.79 46.55
C CYS A 19 24.40 6.76 45.42
N SER A 20 25.52 6.34 44.86
CA SER A 20 25.62 5.07 44.13
C SER A 20 25.55 3.91 45.14
N LYS A 21 24.39 3.28 45.29
CA LYS A 21 24.28 1.97 45.93
C LYS A 21 24.56 0.90 44.88
N SER A 22 25.69 0.21 45.03
CA SER A 22 26.00 -1.03 44.35
C SER A 22 25.22 -2.17 45.02
N SER A 23 24.28 -2.76 44.29
CA SER A 23 23.80 -4.12 44.53
C SER A 23 23.94 -4.88 43.22
N SER A 24 24.87 -5.82 43.23
CA SER A 24 25.07 -6.82 42.19
C SER A 24 23.93 -7.82 42.28
N ASP A 25 23.00 -7.76 41.35
CA ASP A 25 22.19 -8.92 40.94
C ASP A 25 22.14 -8.90 39.42
N SER A 26 22.63 -10.00 38.85
CA SER A 26 22.64 -10.25 37.41
C SER A 26 21.27 -10.80 37.07
N GLU A 27 20.32 -9.90 36.87
CA GLU A 27 19.10 -10.24 36.13
C GLU A 27 19.38 -9.91 34.66
N GLU A 28 19.40 -10.97 33.85
CA GLU A 28 19.43 -10.90 32.40
C GLU A 28 18.11 -10.27 31.94
N ASP A 29 18.07 -8.93 31.95
CA ASP A 29 16.96 -8.14 31.45
C ASP A 29 16.85 -8.39 29.95
N THR A 30 15.98 -9.33 29.59
CA THR A 30 15.56 -9.52 28.20
C THR A 30 14.70 -8.32 27.85
N THR A 31 15.35 -7.21 27.53
CA THR A 31 14.72 -6.03 26.96
C THR A 31 14.06 -6.47 25.65
N ILE A 32 12.76 -6.77 25.70
CA ILE A 32 11.94 -6.81 24.49
C ILE A 32 11.95 -5.37 24.00
N SER A 33 12.89 -5.05 23.10
CA SER A 33 12.84 -3.78 22.39
C SER A 33 11.50 -3.75 21.68
N GLU A 34 10.63 -2.84 22.12
CA GLU A 34 9.37 -2.56 21.46
C GLU A 34 9.65 -2.25 19.99
N ILE A 35 9.08 -3.03 19.08
CA ILE A 35 9.30 -2.85 17.64
C ILE A 35 8.71 -1.50 17.23
N ASP A 36 9.53 -0.60 16.69
CA ASP A 36 9.04 0.70 16.21
C ASP A 36 8.20 0.51 14.94
N LYS A 37 6.90 0.77 15.07
CA LYS A 37 5.93 0.63 13.98
C LYS A 37 5.80 1.88 13.13
N LYS A 38 6.31 3.04 13.56
CA LYS A 38 5.99 4.35 12.95
C LYS A 38 6.37 4.41 11.48
N ALA A 39 7.50 3.82 11.11
CA ALA A 39 7.98 3.77 9.74
C ALA A 39 7.07 2.96 8.80
N ASN A 40 6.15 2.14 9.33
CA ASN A 40 5.19 1.36 8.54
C ASN A 40 3.80 2.01 8.45
N LEU A 41 3.62 3.18 9.09
CA LEU A 41 2.33 3.85 9.22
C LEU A 41 2.29 5.22 8.52
N LEU A 42 3.20 5.46 7.58
CA LEU A 42 3.32 6.70 6.81
C LEU A 42 2.30 6.74 5.65
N ALA A 43 2.24 7.85 4.92
CA ALA A 43 1.33 8.01 3.79
C ALA A 43 1.76 7.12 2.61
N THR A 44 0.81 6.73 1.77
CA THR A 44 1.10 5.95 0.55
C THR A 44 2.24 6.60 -0.26
N GLY A 45 3.17 5.78 -0.72
CA GLY A 45 4.34 6.23 -1.49
C GLY A 45 5.52 6.74 -0.66
N ASP A 46 5.37 7.05 0.64
CA ASP A 46 6.47 7.58 1.47
C ASP A 46 7.66 6.60 1.60
N SER A 47 7.46 5.32 1.33
CA SER A 47 8.52 4.29 1.32
C SER A 47 8.93 3.85 -0.08
N ALA A 48 8.61 4.61 -1.12
CA ALA A 48 8.85 4.20 -2.50
C ALA A 48 10.33 3.91 -2.79
N ASN A 49 11.26 4.81 -2.42
CA ASN A 49 12.70 4.54 -2.60
C ASN A 49 13.17 3.36 -1.72
N ASP A 50 12.65 3.24 -0.49
CA ASP A 50 12.95 2.11 0.39
C ASP A 50 12.51 0.76 -0.20
N ILE A 51 11.45 0.75 -1.00
CA ILE A 51 10.96 -0.42 -1.72
C ILE A 51 11.77 -0.69 -2.99
N LEU A 52 12.12 0.36 -3.74
CA LEU A 52 12.75 0.27 -5.06
C LEU A 52 14.27 0.01 -4.98
N SER A 53 14.96 0.67 -4.06
CA SER A 53 16.42 0.68 -3.93
C SER A 53 16.94 -0.31 -2.87
N ASN A 54 18.26 -0.48 -2.74
CA ASN A 54 18.89 -1.25 -1.66
C ASN A 54 19.60 -0.36 -0.61
N GLU A 55 19.27 0.95 -0.56
CA GLU A 55 20.01 1.90 0.27
C GLU A 55 19.79 1.68 1.77
N ASN A 56 18.53 1.64 2.21
CA ASN A 56 18.17 1.47 3.62
C ASN A 56 17.77 0.03 3.97
N PHE A 57 17.14 -0.66 3.02
CA PHE A 57 16.67 -2.03 3.18
C PHE A 57 17.17 -2.85 2.00
N ASP A 58 17.75 -4.03 2.22
CA ASP A 58 18.17 -4.94 1.15
C ASP A 58 17.24 -6.15 1.00
N LYS A 59 16.28 -6.27 1.94
CA LYS A 59 15.31 -7.36 2.05
C LYS A 59 13.90 -6.83 2.12
N ILE A 60 12.96 -7.57 1.55
CA ILE A 60 11.53 -7.37 1.76
C ILE A 60 10.93 -8.64 2.38
N VAL A 61 10.16 -8.47 3.45
CA VAL A 61 9.20 -9.47 3.90
C VAL A 61 7.79 -8.97 3.58
N ILE A 62 6.99 -9.79 2.93
CA ILE A 62 5.59 -9.49 2.61
C ILE A 62 4.72 -10.43 3.43
N GLU A 63 4.01 -9.87 4.39
CA GLU A 63 3.02 -10.59 5.18
C GLU A 63 1.69 -10.57 4.42
N ILE A 64 1.31 -11.74 3.91
CA ILE A 64 0.05 -12.00 3.22
C ILE A 64 -0.95 -12.48 4.27
N ALA A 65 -1.71 -11.55 4.83
CA ALA A 65 -2.84 -11.86 5.68
C ALA A 65 -4.05 -12.20 4.82
N TYR A 66 -4.70 -13.32 5.05
CA TYR A 66 -5.85 -13.73 4.24
C TYR A 66 -6.92 -14.38 5.10
N VAL A 67 -8.19 -14.11 4.81
CA VAL A 67 -9.31 -14.82 5.45
C VAL A 67 -9.36 -16.26 4.96
N THR A 68 -9.68 -17.23 5.82
CA THR A 68 -9.85 -18.65 5.45
C THR A 68 -10.70 -18.80 4.17
N GLY A 69 -10.13 -19.46 3.14
CA GLY A 69 -10.78 -19.61 1.83
C GLY A 69 -10.49 -18.51 0.81
N PHE A 70 -9.82 -17.43 1.23
CA PHE A 70 -9.43 -16.25 0.42
C PHE A 70 -7.90 -16.09 0.33
N LYS A 71 -7.16 -17.19 0.47
CA LYS A 71 -5.72 -17.20 0.16
C LYS A 71 -5.53 -16.89 -1.33
N PRO A 72 -4.60 -15.98 -1.72
CA PRO A 72 -4.32 -15.72 -3.13
C PRO A 72 -3.81 -16.95 -3.85
N THR A 73 -3.98 -16.97 -5.18
CA THR A 73 -3.44 -18.07 -5.99
C THR A 73 -1.92 -18.06 -6.04
N GLU A 74 -1.32 -19.25 -6.11
CA GLU A 74 0.14 -19.41 -6.23
C GLU A 74 0.68 -18.79 -7.54
N SER A 75 -0.14 -18.76 -8.61
CA SER A 75 0.23 -18.09 -9.87
C SER A 75 0.38 -16.59 -9.67
N ALA A 76 -0.63 -15.94 -9.06
CA ALA A 76 -0.57 -14.50 -8.82
C ALA A 76 0.60 -14.13 -7.90
N MET A 77 0.86 -14.92 -6.86
CA MET A 77 2.02 -14.70 -5.98
C MET A 77 3.36 -14.88 -6.70
N THR A 78 3.45 -15.83 -7.63
CA THR A 78 4.66 -15.99 -8.46
C THR A 78 4.86 -14.78 -9.37
N GLN A 79 3.82 -14.34 -10.07
CA GLN A 79 3.86 -13.21 -11.00
C GLN A 79 4.14 -11.89 -10.26
N PHE A 80 3.57 -11.70 -9.08
CA PHE A 80 3.84 -10.55 -8.22
C PHE A 80 5.30 -10.52 -7.76
N MET A 81 5.86 -11.66 -7.36
CA MET A 81 7.28 -11.74 -7.00
C MET A 81 8.22 -11.44 -8.17
N ASP A 82 7.83 -11.82 -9.39
CA ASP A 82 8.58 -11.48 -10.60
C ASP A 82 8.49 -9.99 -10.92
N TYR A 83 7.30 -9.38 -10.78
CA TYR A 83 7.10 -7.93 -10.91
C TYR A 83 8.00 -7.13 -9.96
N LEU A 84 8.10 -7.54 -8.69
CA LEU A 84 9.00 -6.89 -7.73
C LEU A 84 10.48 -6.99 -8.14
N LYS A 85 10.93 -8.16 -8.63
CA LYS A 85 12.31 -8.34 -9.09
C LYS A 85 12.63 -7.60 -10.38
N GLU A 86 11.61 -7.37 -11.20
CA GLU A 86 11.72 -6.62 -12.44
C GLU A 86 11.97 -5.13 -12.16
N HIS A 87 11.22 -4.54 -11.22
CA HIS A 87 11.23 -3.09 -10.99
C HIS A 87 12.06 -2.62 -9.80
N THR A 88 12.46 -3.52 -8.90
CA THR A 88 13.29 -3.17 -7.73
C THR A 88 14.69 -3.78 -7.81
N PHE A 89 15.60 -3.28 -6.97
CA PHE A 89 16.91 -3.92 -6.75
C PHE A 89 16.88 -5.03 -5.69
N LYS A 90 15.72 -5.35 -5.11
CA LYS A 90 15.57 -6.37 -4.07
C LYS A 90 15.79 -7.75 -4.67
N THR A 91 16.67 -8.53 -4.03
CA THR A 91 16.92 -9.93 -4.41
C THR A 91 16.46 -10.92 -3.35
N ASP A 92 16.33 -10.49 -2.10
CA ASP A 92 15.85 -11.30 -0.98
C ASP A 92 14.43 -10.82 -0.61
N ILE A 93 13.44 -11.48 -1.19
CA ILE A 93 12.02 -11.19 -0.98
C ILE A 93 11.38 -12.46 -0.42
N LYS A 94 10.69 -12.35 0.71
CA LYS A 94 10.06 -13.48 1.41
C LYS A 94 8.57 -13.23 1.59
N LEU A 95 7.74 -14.19 1.16
CA LEU A 95 6.32 -14.22 1.49
C LEU A 95 6.11 -14.95 2.83
N VAL A 96 5.30 -14.37 3.71
CA VAL A 96 4.84 -14.98 4.96
C VAL A 96 3.32 -14.97 4.95
N TYR A 97 2.72 -16.15 5.01
CA TYR A 97 1.27 -16.31 4.95
C TYR A 97 0.68 -16.36 6.37
N LYS A 98 -0.37 -15.59 6.61
CA LYS A 98 -1.12 -15.57 7.86
C LYS A 98 -2.61 -15.74 7.59
N GLU A 99 -3.13 -16.90 7.96
CA GLU A 99 -4.57 -17.14 7.92
C GLU A 99 -5.28 -16.40 9.06
N LEU A 100 -6.38 -15.74 8.73
CA LEU A 100 -7.24 -14.99 9.63
C LEU A 100 -8.67 -15.55 9.59
N SER A 101 -9.37 -15.42 10.71
CA SER A 101 -10.83 -15.61 10.73
C SER A 101 -11.52 -14.45 10.02
N SER A 102 -12.66 -14.73 9.40
CA SER A 102 -13.56 -13.70 8.87
C SER A 102 -13.88 -12.67 9.95
N PRO A 103 -13.87 -11.37 9.64
CA PRO A 103 -14.36 -10.33 10.55
C PRO A 103 -15.89 -10.39 10.73
N VAL A 104 -16.60 -11.15 9.88
CA VAL A 104 -18.07 -11.27 9.87
C VAL A 104 -18.75 -9.93 9.57
N GLU A 105 -18.20 -9.22 8.59
CA GLU A 105 -18.72 -7.95 8.09
C GLU A 105 -19.25 -8.12 6.67
N ASP A 106 -20.34 -7.43 6.33
CA ASP A 106 -20.96 -7.49 5.00
C ASP A 106 -20.18 -6.66 3.97
N GLU A 107 -19.53 -5.58 4.40
CA GLU A 107 -18.62 -4.71 3.65
C GLU A 107 -17.53 -4.18 4.60
N LEU A 108 -16.45 -3.61 4.07
CA LEU A 108 -15.35 -3.09 4.89
C LEU A 108 -15.02 -1.63 4.56
N THR A 109 -14.93 -0.82 5.61
CA THR A 109 -14.34 0.53 5.56
C THR A 109 -12.81 0.47 5.65
N LEU A 110 -12.10 1.50 5.16
CA LEU A 110 -10.64 1.59 5.35
C LEU A 110 -10.22 1.65 6.82
N GLN A 111 -11.04 2.27 7.67
CA GLN A 111 -10.74 2.34 9.09
C GLN A 111 -10.79 0.94 9.73
N GLU A 112 -11.79 0.14 9.42
CA GLU A 112 -11.87 -1.26 9.88
C GLU A 112 -10.71 -2.10 9.35
N ILE A 113 -10.33 -1.91 8.08
CA ILE A 113 -9.17 -2.57 7.49
C ILE A 113 -7.88 -2.21 8.24
N ALA A 114 -7.67 -0.92 8.55
CA ALA A 114 -6.52 -0.47 9.32
C ALA A 114 -6.52 -0.99 10.77
N ASP A 115 -7.69 -1.13 11.39
CA ASP A 115 -7.84 -1.70 12.73
C ASP A 115 -7.57 -3.22 12.72
N LEU A 116 -8.03 -3.93 11.69
CA LEU A 116 -7.72 -5.33 11.44
C LEU A 116 -6.21 -5.53 11.23
N GLU A 117 -5.55 -4.69 10.44
CA GLU A 117 -4.08 -4.69 10.33
C GLU A 117 -3.44 -4.47 11.69
N THR A 118 -3.86 -3.45 12.45
CA THR A 118 -3.25 -3.14 13.75
C THR A 118 -3.31 -4.33 14.72
N LYS A 119 -4.40 -5.09 14.67
CA LYS A 119 -4.62 -6.29 15.49
C LYS A 119 -3.82 -7.49 15.00
N ASN A 120 -3.67 -7.65 13.69
CA ASN A 120 -3.18 -8.89 13.08
C ASN A 120 -1.77 -8.81 12.49
N ARG A 121 -1.25 -7.63 12.18
CA ARG A 121 0.08 -7.47 11.58
C ARG A 121 1.16 -7.94 12.55
N THR A 122 2.04 -8.83 12.07
CA THR A 122 3.14 -9.40 12.85
C THR A 122 4.52 -9.08 12.30
N ALA A 123 4.62 -8.61 11.06
CA ALA A 123 5.87 -8.15 10.47
C ALA A 123 5.93 -6.61 10.38
N TYR A 124 7.01 -6.04 10.91
CA TYR A 124 7.35 -4.60 10.83
C TYR A 124 8.83 -4.45 10.43
N ASN A 125 9.22 -3.23 10.06
CA ASN A 125 10.60 -2.96 9.65
C ASN A 125 11.58 -3.33 10.77
N SER A 126 12.64 -4.06 10.41
CA SER A 126 13.65 -4.50 11.37
C SER A 126 15.00 -4.71 10.71
N GLY A 127 16.03 -4.04 11.23
CA GLY A 127 17.36 -4.03 10.61
C GLY A 127 17.27 -3.59 9.15
N SER A 128 17.82 -4.39 8.24
CA SER A 128 17.78 -4.14 6.79
C SER A 128 16.55 -4.73 6.08
N THR A 129 15.53 -5.17 6.83
CA THR A 129 14.30 -5.76 6.27
C THR A 129 13.15 -4.77 6.33
N LEU A 130 12.60 -4.44 5.15
CA LEU A 130 11.36 -3.71 4.98
C LEU A 130 10.18 -4.70 5.05
N ALA A 131 9.14 -4.38 5.81
CA ALA A 131 7.95 -5.20 5.93
C ALA A 131 6.76 -4.57 5.21
N ILE A 132 6.11 -5.34 4.34
CA ILE A 132 4.85 -5.00 3.67
C ILE A 132 3.73 -5.88 4.22
N TYR A 133 2.54 -5.32 4.38
CA TYR A 133 1.33 -6.03 4.77
C TYR A 133 0.30 -5.97 3.64
N ILE A 134 -0.22 -7.13 3.23
CA ILE A 134 -1.28 -7.24 2.22
C ILE A 134 -2.41 -8.06 2.83
N TYR A 135 -3.61 -7.48 2.89
CA TYR A 135 -4.80 -8.17 3.38
C TYR A 135 -5.69 -8.65 2.23
N PHE A 136 -6.01 -9.93 2.20
CA PHE A 136 -6.99 -10.54 1.29
C PHE A 136 -8.29 -10.79 2.03
N ALA A 137 -9.28 -9.94 1.75
CA ALA A 137 -10.55 -9.88 2.47
C ALA A 137 -11.64 -10.75 1.84
N ASP A 138 -12.55 -11.23 2.70
CA ASP A 138 -13.76 -11.96 2.33
C ASP A 138 -15.01 -11.08 2.18
N ALA A 139 -14.86 -9.77 2.36
CA ALA A 139 -15.92 -8.76 2.24
C ALA A 139 -15.56 -7.70 1.17
N PRO A 140 -16.55 -7.17 0.42
CA PRO A 140 -16.38 -6.07 -0.51
C PRO A 140 -16.01 -4.75 0.18
N ALA A 141 -15.65 -3.73 -0.59
CA ALA A 141 -15.44 -2.39 -0.04
C ALA A 141 -16.77 -1.73 0.31
N GLU A 142 -16.76 -0.86 1.33
CA GLU A 142 -17.91 -0.03 1.65
C GLU A 142 -18.36 0.79 0.42
N GLY A 143 -19.66 0.72 0.13
CA GLY A 143 -20.28 1.48 -0.96
C GLY A 143 -20.21 0.79 -2.33
N ASP A 144 -19.64 -0.42 -2.44
CA ASP A 144 -19.59 -1.18 -3.69
C ASP A 144 -21.01 -1.52 -4.20
N ASP A 145 -21.29 -1.16 -5.45
CA ASP A 145 -22.51 -1.59 -6.16
C ASP A 145 -22.20 -2.84 -6.98
N LEU A 146 -22.33 -4.00 -6.33
CA LEU A 146 -22.08 -5.32 -6.92
C LEU A 146 -23.01 -5.61 -8.11
N GLU A 147 -24.25 -5.10 -8.07
CA GLU A 147 -25.27 -5.31 -9.10
C GLU A 147 -25.03 -4.41 -10.32
N GLY A 148 -24.74 -3.12 -10.10
CA GLY A 148 -24.37 -2.15 -11.14
C GLY A 148 -22.94 -2.30 -11.66
N GLY A 149 -22.11 -3.12 -11.01
CA GLY A 149 -20.74 -3.43 -11.43
C GLY A 149 -19.73 -2.32 -11.11
N LEU A 150 -20.07 -1.41 -10.20
CA LEU A 150 -19.15 -0.43 -9.64
C LEU A 150 -18.55 -1.03 -8.36
N VAL A 151 -17.43 -1.72 -8.52
CA VAL A 151 -16.80 -2.48 -7.45
C VAL A 151 -15.33 -2.14 -7.31
N THR A 152 -14.82 -2.25 -6.09
CA THR A 152 -13.42 -2.00 -5.73
C THR A 152 -12.69 -3.33 -5.53
N LEU A 153 -11.55 -3.50 -6.20
CA LEU A 153 -10.74 -4.72 -6.12
C LEU A 153 -9.61 -4.62 -5.11
N GLY A 154 -9.06 -3.42 -4.93
CA GLY A 154 -7.94 -3.18 -4.04
C GLY A 154 -7.81 -1.71 -3.71
N ALA A 155 -7.01 -1.45 -2.68
CA ALA A 155 -6.68 -0.11 -2.26
C ALA A 155 -5.35 -0.10 -1.49
N VAL A 156 -4.61 1.00 -1.62
CA VAL A 156 -3.49 1.36 -0.75
C VAL A 156 -3.92 2.40 0.27
N TYR A 157 -3.55 2.20 1.53
CA TYR A 157 -3.95 3.12 2.61
C TYR A 157 -2.80 3.53 3.54
N ARG A 158 -1.61 2.92 3.38
CA ARG A 158 -0.35 3.33 4.04
C ARG A 158 0.84 3.02 3.12
N ASN A 159 2.00 3.60 3.44
CA ASN A 159 3.27 3.34 2.73
C ASN A 159 3.67 1.86 2.62
N THR A 160 3.20 1.00 3.53
CA THR A 160 3.53 -0.43 3.55
C THR A 160 2.31 -1.33 3.70
N SER A 161 1.11 -0.81 3.40
CA SER A 161 -0.14 -1.55 3.62
C SER A 161 -1.14 -1.34 2.51
N MET A 162 -1.68 -2.46 2.04
CA MET A 162 -2.70 -2.50 1.01
C MET A 162 -3.69 -3.65 1.25
N ILE A 163 -4.86 -3.55 0.62
CA ILE A 163 -5.92 -4.56 0.65
C ILE A 163 -6.23 -5.04 -0.76
N ILE A 164 -6.61 -6.32 -0.86
CA ILE A 164 -7.29 -6.93 -1.98
C ILE A 164 -8.65 -7.43 -1.48
N HIS A 165 -9.74 -6.93 -2.06
CA HIS A 165 -11.08 -7.44 -1.81
C HIS A 165 -11.27 -8.75 -2.59
N GLU A 166 -10.69 -9.83 -2.08
CA GLU A 166 -10.57 -11.12 -2.78
C GLU A 166 -11.93 -11.74 -3.12
N VAL A 167 -12.96 -11.48 -2.31
CA VAL A 167 -14.34 -11.83 -2.66
C VAL A 167 -14.79 -11.18 -3.96
N THR A 168 -14.49 -9.89 -4.14
CA THR A 168 -14.83 -9.10 -5.33
C THR A 168 -14.00 -9.55 -6.53
N VAL A 169 -12.71 -9.82 -6.32
CA VAL A 169 -11.81 -10.38 -7.35
C VAL A 169 -12.34 -11.70 -7.91
N LYS A 170 -12.70 -12.66 -7.04
CA LYS A 170 -13.27 -13.95 -7.45
C LYS A 170 -14.59 -13.81 -8.19
N GLN A 171 -15.48 -12.95 -7.67
CA GLN A 171 -16.76 -12.67 -8.32
C GLN A 171 -16.58 -12.04 -9.70
N LEU A 172 -15.63 -11.11 -9.85
CA LEU A 172 -15.33 -10.46 -11.11
C LEU A 172 -14.76 -11.44 -12.14
N ALA A 173 -13.77 -12.25 -11.74
CA ALA A 173 -13.18 -13.27 -12.59
C ALA A 173 -14.23 -14.29 -13.07
N ALA A 174 -15.15 -14.70 -12.18
CA ALA A 174 -16.23 -15.63 -12.51
C ALA A 174 -17.22 -15.11 -13.58
N ARG A 175 -17.22 -13.80 -13.89
CA ARG A 175 -18.03 -13.21 -14.98
C ARG A 175 -17.42 -13.43 -16.37
N SER A 176 -16.20 -13.98 -16.46
CA SER A 176 -15.49 -14.20 -17.72
C SER A 176 -14.99 -15.64 -17.83
N ASN A 177 -15.06 -16.21 -19.04
CA ASN A 177 -14.47 -17.53 -19.33
C ASN A 177 -13.00 -17.44 -19.76
N SER A 178 -12.49 -16.24 -20.06
CA SER A 178 -11.14 -16.02 -20.58
C SER A 178 -10.21 -15.30 -19.61
N ILE A 179 -10.74 -14.80 -18.48
CA ILE A 179 -9.98 -14.11 -17.45
C ILE A 179 -10.03 -14.99 -16.21
N SER A 180 -8.87 -15.42 -15.74
CA SER A 180 -8.76 -16.23 -14.53
C SER A 180 -8.72 -15.35 -13.27
N VAL A 181 -8.96 -15.96 -12.10
CA VAL A 181 -8.75 -15.30 -10.79
C VAL A 181 -7.32 -14.78 -10.69
N ALA A 182 -6.33 -15.58 -11.10
CA ALA A 182 -4.92 -15.20 -11.07
C ALA A 182 -4.62 -13.96 -11.93
N ASP A 183 -5.29 -13.78 -13.07
CA ASP A 183 -5.10 -12.60 -13.92
C ASP A 183 -5.60 -11.31 -13.23
N VAL A 184 -6.77 -11.40 -12.59
CA VAL A 184 -7.36 -10.28 -11.82
C VAL A 184 -6.51 -9.99 -10.58
N GLU A 185 -6.18 -11.01 -9.78
CA GLU A 185 -5.30 -10.89 -8.61
C GLU A 185 -3.96 -10.22 -8.98
N THR A 186 -3.26 -10.73 -10.01
CA THR A 186 -1.96 -10.20 -10.45
C THR A 186 -2.06 -8.76 -10.87
N THR A 187 -3.10 -8.41 -11.64
CA THR A 187 -3.28 -7.04 -12.13
C THR A 187 -3.57 -6.09 -10.98
N THR A 188 -4.47 -6.46 -10.07
CA THR A 188 -4.78 -5.65 -8.88
C THR A 188 -3.57 -5.51 -7.97
N LEU A 189 -2.86 -6.60 -7.67
CA LEU A 189 -1.66 -6.57 -6.85
C LEU A 189 -0.59 -5.66 -7.41
N ASN A 190 -0.23 -5.82 -8.68
CA ASN A 190 0.84 -5.04 -9.28
C ASN A 190 0.45 -3.55 -9.41
N HIS A 191 -0.83 -3.26 -9.66
CA HIS A 191 -1.36 -1.90 -9.71
C HIS A 191 -1.24 -1.20 -8.35
N GLU A 192 -1.84 -1.79 -7.30
CA GLU A 192 -1.78 -1.22 -5.96
C GLU A 192 -0.33 -1.13 -5.46
N PHE A 193 0.49 -2.13 -5.75
CA PHE A 193 1.91 -2.05 -5.40
C PHE A 193 2.67 -1.00 -6.21
N GLY A 194 2.22 -0.66 -7.43
CA GLY A 194 2.71 0.49 -8.18
C GLY A 194 2.51 1.80 -7.41
N HIS A 195 1.40 1.95 -6.68
CA HIS A 195 1.24 3.07 -5.76
C HIS A 195 2.20 3.03 -4.57
N LEU A 196 2.56 1.84 -4.08
CA LEU A 196 3.63 1.71 -3.08
C LEU A 196 5.01 2.05 -3.65
N PHE A 197 5.23 1.91 -4.97
CA PHE A 197 6.41 2.44 -5.68
C PHE A 197 6.38 3.97 -5.86
N GLY A 198 5.34 4.66 -5.39
CA GLY A 198 5.19 6.11 -5.51
C GLY A 198 4.46 6.58 -6.78
N LEU A 199 4.01 5.64 -7.62
CA LEU A 199 3.30 5.96 -8.87
C LEU A 199 1.81 6.23 -8.61
N VAL A 200 1.10 6.97 -9.44
CA VAL A 200 1.59 8.09 -10.25
C VAL A 200 1.40 9.35 -9.40
N ASP A 201 2.45 10.18 -9.27
CA ASP A 201 2.42 11.40 -8.45
C ASP A 201 1.96 11.19 -6.99
N LEU A 202 2.08 9.96 -6.47
CA LEU A 202 1.58 9.57 -5.15
C LEU A 202 2.74 9.19 -4.24
N GLY A 203 3.41 10.21 -3.72
CA GLY A 203 4.59 10.10 -2.86
C GLY A 203 5.91 10.36 -3.60
N THR A 204 5.94 10.22 -4.92
CA THR A 204 7.06 10.66 -5.77
C THR A 204 6.60 11.42 -7.00
N ASP A 205 7.29 12.52 -7.28
CA ASP A 205 7.03 13.36 -8.45
C ASP A 205 7.24 12.57 -9.76
N MET A 206 6.34 12.76 -10.71
CA MET A 206 6.52 12.25 -12.07
C MET A 206 7.70 12.94 -12.79
N VAL A 207 8.38 12.20 -13.68
CA VAL A 207 9.42 12.76 -14.54
C VAL A 207 8.82 13.56 -15.70
N ASN A 208 7.78 13.03 -16.32
CA ASN A 208 6.96 13.71 -17.31
C ASN A 208 5.49 13.67 -16.87
N ASP A 209 4.69 14.64 -17.32
CA ASP A 209 3.26 14.63 -17.02
C ASP A 209 2.55 13.46 -17.73
N HIS A 210 2.09 12.48 -16.94
CA HIS A 210 1.29 11.35 -17.41
C HIS A 210 0.18 10.96 -16.42
N GLU A 211 -0.16 11.83 -15.46
CA GLU A 211 -1.27 11.59 -14.55
C GLU A 211 -2.62 11.72 -15.28
N SER A 212 -3.59 10.89 -14.94
CA SER A 212 -4.99 11.12 -15.28
C SER A 212 -5.65 12.08 -14.31
N GLN A 213 -6.81 12.59 -14.73
CA GLN A 213 -7.59 13.52 -13.94
C GLN A 213 -9.01 13.01 -13.78
N SER A 214 -9.59 13.27 -12.62
CA SER A 214 -10.97 12.95 -12.28
C SER A 214 -11.67 14.12 -11.58
N GLU A 215 -12.99 14.15 -11.64
CA GLU A 215 -13.80 15.19 -10.98
C GLU A 215 -13.87 14.93 -9.47
N ASP A 216 -13.49 15.92 -8.67
CA ASP A 216 -13.68 15.90 -7.21
C ASP A 216 -15.14 16.16 -6.79
N SER A 217 -15.38 16.24 -5.48
CA SER A 217 -16.71 16.51 -4.90
C SER A 217 -17.29 17.88 -5.30
N ASP A 218 -16.43 18.83 -5.67
CA ASP A 218 -16.82 20.17 -6.13
C ASP A 218 -16.96 20.24 -7.67
N GLY A 219 -16.68 19.13 -8.37
CA GLY A 219 -16.73 19.01 -9.82
C GLY A 219 -15.50 19.57 -10.53
N ALA A 220 -14.40 19.83 -9.82
CA ALA A 220 -13.14 20.26 -10.40
C ALA A 220 -12.31 19.05 -10.85
N LEU A 221 -11.65 19.16 -12.02
CA LEU A 221 -10.71 18.14 -12.46
C LEU A 221 -9.40 18.25 -11.67
N VAL A 222 -9.06 17.20 -10.96
CA VAL A 222 -7.83 17.06 -10.16
C VAL A 222 -7.12 15.76 -10.53
N GLY A 223 -5.82 15.70 -10.25
CA GLY A 223 -5.04 14.47 -10.37
C GLY A 223 -5.67 13.32 -9.58
N ASP A 224 -5.72 12.14 -10.18
CA ASP A 224 -6.32 10.95 -9.58
C ASP A 224 -5.30 9.84 -9.25
N ASN A 225 -4.00 10.17 -9.30
CA ASN A 225 -2.86 9.30 -9.06
C ASN A 225 -2.73 8.09 -10.00
N HIS A 226 -3.49 8.06 -11.09
CA HIS A 226 -3.40 7.02 -12.10
C HIS A 226 -2.70 7.52 -13.37
N CYS A 227 -2.25 6.59 -14.21
CA CYS A 227 -1.59 6.90 -15.47
C CYS A 227 -2.61 7.13 -16.60
N ASN A 228 -2.39 8.16 -17.42
CA ASN A 228 -3.22 8.47 -18.58
C ASN A 228 -2.82 7.69 -19.86
N GLN A 229 -1.73 6.91 -19.83
CA GLN A 229 -1.22 6.14 -20.96
C GLN A 229 -2.05 4.89 -21.25
N ILE A 230 -2.28 4.59 -22.53
CA ILE A 230 -3.19 3.50 -22.95
C ILE A 230 -2.53 2.14 -22.78
N GLY A 231 -3.14 1.28 -21.97
CA GLY A 231 -2.64 -0.06 -21.68
C GLY A 231 -1.58 -0.10 -20.58
N CYS A 232 -1.31 1.04 -19.92
CA CYS A 232 -0.50 1.06 -18.71
C CYS A 232 -1.22 0.32 -17.58
N LEU A 233 -0.48 -0.50 -16.84
CA LEU A 233 -0.96 -1.12 -15.59
C LEU A 233 -1.55 -0.10 -14.61
N MET A 234 -0.96 1.10 -14.49
CA MET A 234 -1.41 2.15 -13.56
C MET A 234 -2.62 2.95 -14.05
N ARG A 235 -3.28 2.57 -15.15
CA ARG A 235 -4.38 3.36 -15.73
C ARG A 235 -5.69 3.19 -14.98
N ALA A 236 -6.38 4.30 -14.70
CA ALA A 236 -7.80 4.30 -14.35
C ALA A 236 -8.65 4.21 -15.64
N GLU A 237 -9.33 3.09 -15.84
CA GLU A 237 -10.16 2.85 -17.03
C GLU A 237 -11.64 3.15 -16.76
N LEU A 238 -11.96 4.42 -16.50
CA LEU A 238 -13.33 4.89 -16.29
C LEU A 238 -14.23 4.65 -17.52
N LEU A 239 -15.46 4.20 -17.30
CA LEU A 239 -16.50 4.12 -18.34
C LEU A 239 -17.23 5.47 -18.46
N PHE A 240 -17.36 5.90 -19.72
CA PHE A 240 -18.17 6.99 -20.29
C PHE A 240 -17.53 8.38 -20.45
N GLY A 241 -17.22 8.75 -21.71
CA GLY A 241 -16.99 10.16 -22.08
C GLY A 241 -16.20 10.54 -23.36
N GLY A 242 -16.00 9.65 -24.35
CA GLY A 242 -15.50 10.04 -25.69
C GLY A 242 -13.97 10.20 -25.84
N SER A 243 -13.53 10.42 -27.08
CA SER A 243 -12.14 10.37 -27.60
C SER A 243 -11.17 11.42 -27.05
N SER A 244 -11.47 12.02 -25.91
CA SER A 244 -10.83 13.24 -25.40
C SER A 244 -9.90 13.00 -24.22
N GLY A 245 -9.79 11.75 -23.72
CA GLY A 245 -8.99 11.43 -22.53
C GLY A 245 -9.50 12.03 -21.22
N LYS A 246 -10.74 12.54 -21.20
CA LYS A 246 -11.37 13.14 -20.02
C LYS A 246 -12.28 12.13 -19.35
N SER A 247 -12.08 11.89 -18.07
CA SER A 247 -13.05 11.17 -17.26
C SER A 247 -14.19 12.11 -16.86
N ILE A 248 -15.43 11.64 -16.93
CA ILE A 248 -16.60 12.34 -16.41
C ILE A 248 -17.23 11.36 -15.42
N ARG A 249 -17.32 11.78 -14.16
CA ARG A 249 -17.77 11.05 -12.95
C ARG A 249 -16.75 10.14 -12.25
N ALA A 250 -15.97 10.74 -11.37
CA ALA A 250 -15.34 10.06 -10.22
C ALA A 250 -16.30 9.92 -9.01
N ASN A 251 -17.37 10.74 -8.95
CA ASN A 251 -18.30 10.81 -7.81
C ASN A 251 -19.27 9.62 -7.64
N SER A 252 -18.96 8.45 -8.19
CA SER A 252 -19.74 7.22 -7.91
C SER A 252 -18.89 5.95 -7.87
N ILE A 253 -17.56 6.06 -7.76
CA ILE A 253 -16.81 4.91 -7.28
C ILE A 253 -17.14 4.82 -5.80
N ALA A 254 -17.56 3.65 -5.35
CA ALA A 254 -17.58 3.24 -3.96
C ALA A 254 -16.28 3.67 -3.26
N GLN A 255 -16.28 4.88 -2.73
CA GLN A 255 -15.19 5.40 -1.94
C GLN A 255 -15.68 5.24 -0.53
N TYR A 256 -14.95 4.45 0.25
CA TYR A 256 -15.02 4.39 1.70
C TYR A 256 -15.60 5.71 2.25
N GLU A 257 -16.89 5.69 2.59
CA GLU A 257 -17.71 6.89 2.75
C GLU A 257 -17.33 7.61 4.06
N ALA A 258 -16.63 6.92 4.97
CA ALA A 258 -16.17 7.42 6.25
C ALA A 258 -14.71 7.09 6.58
N GLY A 259 -14.02 8.07 7.18
CA GLY A 259 -12.76 7.84 7.89
C GLY A 259 -11.48 8.05 7.08
N MET A 260 -10.61 7.04 7.08
CA MET A 260 -9.31 7.06 6.43
C MET A 260 -9.47 7.18 4.91
N LYS A 261 -8.67 8.03 4.26
CA LYS A 261 -8.66 8.15 2.80
C LYS A 261 -7.67 7.16 2.19
N ALA A 262 -8.11 6.44 1.16
CA ALA A 262 -7.24 5.63 0.33
C ALA A 262 -6.30 6.55 -0.50
N GLY A 263 -5.07 6.09 -0.74
CA GLY A 263 -4.22 6.68 -1.77
C GLY A 263 -4.69 6.31 -3.18
N CYS A 264 -5.33 5.14 -3.32
CA CYS A 264 -6.02 4.69 -4.52
C CYS A 264 -7.13 3.69 -4.14
N ALA A 265 -8.18 3.59 -4.95
CA ALA A 265 -9.16 2.51 -4.95
C ALA A 265 -9.38 2.01 -6.39
N LEU A 266 -8.92 0.79 -6.70
CA LEU A 266 -8.95 0.27 -8.07
C LEU A 266 -10.29 -0.36 -8.43
N SER A 267 -10.94 0.18 -9.46
CA SER A 267 -12.21 -0.34 -9.97
C SER A 267 -12.07 -1.66 -10.73
N GLY A 268 -13.00 -2.59 -10.51
CA GLY A 268 -13.08 -3.85 -11.25
C GLY A 268 -13.27 -3.69 -12.76
N ASN A 269 -14.01 -2.67 -13.20
CA ASN A 269 -14.16 -2.39 -14.63
C ASN A 269 -12.83 -1.96 -15.27
N SER A 270 -11.99 -1.25 -14.52
CA SER A 270 -10.68 -0.84 -15.03
C SER A 270 -9.81 -2.05 -15.31
N VAL A 271 -9.74 -2.98 -14.36
CA VAL A 271 -8.95 -4.21 -14.50
C VAL A 271 -9.48 -5.09 -15.63
N LEU A 272 -10.80 -5.25 -15.77
CA LEU A 272 -11.36 -6.05 -16.87
C LEU A 272 -10.95 -5.52 -18.24
N LYS A 273 -11.00 -4.20 -18.45
CA LYS A 273 -10.64 -3.63 -19.75
C LYS A 273 -9.14 -3.70 -20.02
N LEU A 274 -8.29 -3.49 -19.01
CA LEU A 274 -6.84 -3.68 -19.11
C LEU A 274 -6.49 -5.11 -19.54
N LEU A 275 -7.13 -6.11 -18.90
CA LEU A 275 -6.94 -7.52 -19.21
C LEU A 275 -7.44 -7.88 -20.61
N GLN A 276 -8.60 -7.34 -21.03
CA GLN A 276 -9.13 -7.54 -22.38
C GLN A 276 -8.22 -6.94 -23.45
N HIS A 277 -7.69 -5.73 -23.22
CA HIS A 277 -6.76 -5.07 -24.14
C HIS A 277 -5.44 -5.85 -24.28
N THR A 278 -4.89 -6.30 -23.15
CA THR A 278 -3.65 -7.09 -23.12
C THR A 278 -3.81 -8.41 -23.85
N THR A 279 -4.88 -9.15 -23.55
CA THR A 279 -5.21 -10.41 -24.23
C THR A 279 -5.33 -10.22 -25.75
N ALA A 280 -5.93 -9.11 -26.18
CA ALA A 280 -6.11 -8.82 -27.61
C ALA A 280 -4.82 -8.43 -28.34
N LYS A 281 -3.82 -7.84 -27.65
CA LYS A 281 -2.63 -7.27 -28.29
C LYS A 281 -1.37 -8.12 -28.19
N SER A 282 -1.14 -8.80 -27.07
CA SER A 282 0.19 -9.37 -26.77
C SER A 282 0.20 -10.87 -26.51
N ASN A 283 -0.96 -11.54 -26.39
CA ASN A 283 -1.07 -12.89 -25.81
C ASN A 283 -0.31 -13.03 -24.47
N ALA A 284 -0.01 -11.92 -23.81
CA ALA A 284 0.70 -11.90 -22.54
C ALA A 284 -0.30 -12.11 -21.41
N ALA A 285 0.13 -12.83 -20.37
CA ALA A 285 -0.68 -13.08 -19.18
C ALA A 285 -0.63 -11.94 -18.14
N VAL A 286 0.17 -10.89 -18.36
CA VAL A 286 0.41 -9.83 -17.37
C VAL A 286 0.36 -8.45 -18.05
N VAL A 287 -0.37 -7.52 -17.43
CA VAL A 287 -0.42 -6.10 -17.83
C VAL A 287 0.85 -5.40 -17.35
N SER A 288 1.58 -4.74 -18.26
CA SER A 288 2.85 -4.08 -17.93
C SER A 288 2.69 -2.58 -17.65
N LEU A 289 3.68 -2.00 -16.97
CA LEU A 289 3.82 -0.54 -16.89
C LEU A 289 4.16 0.06 -18.26
N ASP A 290 3.66 1.27 -18.50
CA ASP A 290 4.05 2.09 -19.64
C ASP A 290 5.45 2.70 -19.43
N PRO A 291 6.22 3.03 -20.49
CA PRO A 291 7.53 3.68 -20.36
C PRO A 291 7.58 4.91 -19.46
N GLU A 292 6.51 5.70 -19.36
CA GLU A 292 6.49 6.87 -18.46
C GLU A 292 6.53 6.46 -16.98
N CYS A 293 5.70 5.49 -16.57
CA CYS A 293 5.76 4.95 -15.20
C CYS A 293 7.10 4.25 -14.90
N ILE A 294 7.71 3.59 -15.90
CA ILE A 294 9.05 2.99 -15.74
C ILE A 294 10.11 4.07 -15.55
N LEU A 295 9.97 5.22 -16.21
CA LEU A 295 10.88 6.35 -16.06
C LEU A 295 10.83 6.92 -14.64
N ASP A 296 9.63 7.04 -14.06
CA ASP A 296 9.44 7.45 -12.66
C ASP A 296 10.08 6.47 -11.68
N ILE A 297 9.85 5.16 -11.86
CA ILE A 297 10.49 4.11 -11.05
C ILE A 297 12.01 4.27 -11.05
N ARG A 298 12.62 4.49 -12.22
CA ARG A 298 14.08 4.69 -12.35
C ARG A 298 14.56 5.96 -11.69
N ALA A 299 13.81 7.06 -11.85
CA ALA A 299 14.13 8.33 -11.20
C ALA A 299 14.09 8.21 -9.67
N ASN A 300 13.25 7.30 -9.15
CA ASN A 300 13.12 7.01 -7.73
C ASN A 300 14.00 5.84 -7.23
N GLY A 301 14.99 5.40 -8.02
CA GLY A 301 15.99 4.42 -7.58
C GLY A 301 15.65 2.95 -7.84
N GLY A 302 14.62 2.67 -8.65
CA GLY A 302 14.29 1.35 -9.18
C GLY A 302 14.96 1.01 -10.52
N ARG A 303 14.54 -0.10 -11.15
CA ARG A 303 15.08 -0.64 -12.41
C ARG A 303 14.33 -0.20 -13.66
#